data_AF-A0A0F9FG14-F1
#
_entry.id   AF-A0A0F9FG14-F1
#
_cell.length_a   1.000
_cell.length_b   1.000
_cell.length_c   1.000
_cell.angle_alpha   90.00
_cell.angle_beta   90.00
_cell.angle_gamma   90.00
#
_symmetry.space_group_name_H-M   'P 1'
#
loop_
_entity.id
_entity.type
_entity.pdbx_description
1 polymer ?
#
loop_
_entity_poly.entity_id
_entity_poly.type
_entity_poly.pdbx_seq_one_letter_code
_entity_poly.pdbx_strand_id
1 'polypeptide(L)'
;MELNKYSKNVTQDPTQPAAQAMLHAIGLTDDDLKKPLIGIGSTGYEGNPCNMHLNDLAQEVKKGINESGAVGLVFNTIGVSDGISMGTYGMRYSLPSRDLIADSMETVVQAMNYDGLVTVVGCDKNMPGGLMAMIRLNRPS
;
A
#
# COMPACT_ATOMS: atom_id res chain seq x y z
N MET A 1 -10.19 15.41 16.68
CA MET A 1 -9.55 15.56 15.36
C MET A 1 -10.06 14.44 14.48
N GLU A 2 -10.57 14.74 13.28
CA GLU A 2 -11.06 13.72 12.35
C GLU A 2 -9.87 12.96 11.76
N LEU A 3 -9.86 11.62 11.88
CA LEU A 3 -8.75 10.77 11.47
C LEU A 3 -8.93 10.20 10.06
N ASN A 4 -10.18 10.04 9.61
CA ASN A 4 -10.57 9.45 8.33
C ASN A 4 -10.81 10.51 7.23
N LYS A 5 -9.86 11.45 7.07
CA LYS A 5 -10.00 12.64 6.21
C LYS A 5 -10.33 12.33 4.75
N TYR A 6 -9.85 11.20 4.23
CA TYR A 6 -10.03 10.78 2.84
C TYR A 6 -11.05 9.64 2.74
N SER A 7 -10.94 8.62 3.59
CA SER A 7 -11.77 7.42 3.45
C SER A 7 -13.25 7.69 3.71
N LYS A 8 -13.60 8.77 4.43
CA LYS A 8 -14.99 9.24 4.56
C LYS A 8 -15.70 9.47 3.22
N ASN A 9 -14.96 9.82 2.17
CA ASN A 9 -15.50 10.00 0.82
C ASN A 9 -16.15 8.72 0.27
N VAL A 10 -15.68 7.55 0.69
CA VAL A 10 -16.17 6.24 0.22
C VAL A 10 -16.90 5.44 1.30
N THR A 11 -16.76 5.84 2.57
CA THR A 11 -17.36 5.15 3.73
C THR A 11 -18.59 5.87 4.29
N GLN A 12 -18.70 7.19 4.13
CA GLN A 12 -19.74 8.01 4.78
C GLN A 12 -20.56 8.87 3.81
N ASP A 13 -20.10 9.05 2.57
CA ASP A 13 -20.87 9.77 1.54
C ASP A 13 -22.12 8.95 1.14
N PRO A 14 -23.35 9.45 1.40
CA PRO A 14 -24.57 8.73 1.05
C PRO A 14 -24.77 8.58 -0.47
N THR A 15 -24.03 9.32 -1.29
CA THR A 15 -24.02 9.18 -2.76
C THR A 15 -23.11 8.05 -3.25
N GLN A 16 -22.37 7.38 -2.35
CA GLN A 16 -21.44 6.28 -2.65
C GLN A 16 -21.87 4.90 -2.09
N PRO A 17 -23.13 4.46 -2.27
CA PRO A 17 -23.59 3.18 -1.69
C PRO A 17 -22.87 1.96 -2.31
N ALA A 18 -22.43 2.05 -3.57
CA ALA A 18 -21.69 0.98 -4.22
C ALA A 18 -20.30 0.77 -3.58
N ALA A 19 -19.62 1.85 -3.19
CA ALA A 19 -18.33 1.75 -2.51
C ALA A 19 -18.50 1.09 -1.13
N GLN A 20 -19.51 1.50 -0.37
CA GLN A 20 -19.84 0.92 0.94
C GLN A 20 -20.16 -0.58 0.82
N ALA A 21 -20.94 -0.98 -0.19
CA ALA A 21 -21.25 -2.39 -0.45
C ALA A 21 -19.97 -3.22 -0.72
N MET A 22 -19.04 -2.69 -1.50
CA MET A 22 -17.74 -3.35 -1.75
C MET A 22 -16.88 -3.44 -0.49
N LEU A 23 -16.90 -2.42 0.37
CA LEU A 23 -16.18 -2.42 1.65
C LEU A 23 -16.77 -3.44 2.63
N HIS A 24 -18.09 -3.63 2.65
CA HIS A 24 -18.71 -4.72 3.39
C HIS A 24 -18.33 -6.09 2.81
N ALA A 25 -18.26 -6.22 1.48
CA ALA A 25 -17.90 -7.48 0.84
C ALA A 25 -16.47 -7.97 1.17
N ILE A 26 -15.55 -7.06 1.48
CA ILE A 26 -14.21 -7.40 1.97
C ILE A 26 -14.16 -7.64 3.50
N GLY A 27 -15.31 -7.57 4.18
CA GLY A 27 -15.47 -7.93 5.59
C GLY A 27 -15.51 -6.75 6.57
N LEU A 28 -15.63 -5.50 6.11
CA LEU A 28 -15.75 -4.36 7.02
C LEU A 28 -17.17 -4.23 7.59
N THR A 29 -17.27 -3.90 8.87
CA THR A 29 -18.53 -3.59 9.56
C THR A 29 -18.86 -2.10 9.49
N ASP A 30 -20.09 -1.71 9.84
CA ASP A 30 -20.48 -0.30 9.96
C ASP A 30 -19.58 0.50 10.91
N ASP A 31 -19.03 -0.15 11.94
CA ASP A 31 -18.09 0.47 12.87
C ASP A 31 -16.69 0.61 12.27
N ASP A 32 -16.29 -0.30 11.38
CA ASP A 32 -15.02 -0.19 10.65
C ASP A 32 -15.06 0.94 9.62
N LEU A 33 -16.22 1.20 9.00
CA LEU A 33 -16.40 2.33 8.08
C LEU A 33 -16.23 3.71 8.76
N LYS A 34 -16.19 3.77 10.09
CA LYS A 34 -15.93 5.00 10.86
C LYS A 34 -14.44 5.20 11.17
N LYS A 35 -13.61 4.19 10.93
CA LYS A 35 -12.17 4.18 11.24
C LYS A 35 -11.35 4.69 10.05
N PRO A 36 -10.14 5.23 10.27
CA PRO A 36 -9.24 5.53 9.17
C PRO A 36 -8.78 4.24 8.46
N LEU A 37 -8.77 4.27 7.13
CA LEU A 37 -8.30 3.16 6.29
C LEU A 37 -6.82 3.37 5.95
N ILE A 38 -5.95 2.43 6.31
CA ILE A 38 -4.51 2.51 6.09
C ILE A 38 -4.09 1.50 5.03
N GLY A 39 -3.53 1.99 3.94
CA GLY A 39 -2.94 1.14 2.91
C GLY A 39 -1.60 0.57 3.37
N ILE A 40 -1.37 -0.73 3.16
CA ILE A 40 -0.09 -1.39 3.47
C ILE A 40 0.49 -1.90 2.15
N GLY A 41 1.39 -1.12 1.56
CA GLY A 41 1.98 -1.39 0.25
C GLY A 41 3.22 -2.27 0.36
N SER A 42 3.06 -3.57 0.09
CA SER A 42 4.14 -4.54 0.10
C SER A 42 4.82 -4.66 -1.27
N THR A 43 6.13 -4.86 -1.27
CA THR A 43 6.89 -5.27 -2.46
C THR A 43 7.32 -6.74 -2.39
N GLY A 44 6.53 -7.58 -1.72
CA GLY A 44 6.84 -9.00 -1.54
C GLY A 44 6.60 -9.84 -2.79
N TYR A 45 7.62 -10.59 -3.20
CA TYR A 45 7.59 -11.59 -4.27
C TYR A 45 8.68 -12.65 -4.03
N GLU A 46 8.45 -13.89 -4.49
CA GLU A 46 9.29 -15.05 -4.14
C GLU A 46 10.64 -15.09 -4.87
N GLY A 47 10.74 -14.42 -6.02
CA GLY A 47 11.93 -14.45 -6.88
C GLY A 47 13.14 -13.66 -6.40
N ASN A 48 13.14 -13.13 -5.17
CA ASN A 48 14.27 -12.39 -4.60
C ASN A 48 14.32 -12.54 -3.07
N PRO A 49 15.46 -12.95 -2.47
CA PRO A 49 15.57 -13.09 -1.02
C PRO A 49 15.30 -11.79 -0.25
N CYS A 50 15.58 -10.63 -0.86
CA CYS A 50 15.27 -9.34 -0.25
C CYS A 50 13.76 -9.07 -0.10
N ASN A 51 12.89 -9.82 -0.80
CA ASN A 51 11.46 -9.54 -0.89
C ASN A 51 10.56 -10.70 -0.46
N MET A 52 11.06 -11.94 -0.49
CA MET A 52 10.23 -13.14 -0.29
C MET A 52 9.47 -13.18 1.06
N HIS A 53 9.94 -12.46 2.06
CA HIS A 53 9.37 -12.42 3.42
C HIS A 53 8.49 -11.18 3.68
N LEU A 54 8.39 -10.24 2.74
CA LEU A 54 7.74 -8.95 2.99
C LEU A 54 6.20 -9.05 3.07
N ASN A 55 5.60 -10.07 2.46
CA ASN A 55 4.15 -10.28 2.57
C ASN A 55 3.76 -10.74 3.97
N ASP A 56 4.58 -11.57 4.61
CA ASP A 56 4.37 -11.97 6.00
C ASP A 56 4.54 -10.77 6.93
N LEU A 57 5.58 -9.95 6.70
CA LEU A 57 5.77 -8.71 7.44
C LEU A 57 4.59 -7.74 7.27
N ALA A 58 4.01 -7.64 6.06
CA ALA A 58 2.82 -6.83 5.82
C ALA A 58 1.59 -7.31 6.62
N GLN A 59 1.46 -8.63 6.87
CA GLN A 59 0.41 -9.14 7.74
C GLN A 59 0.66 -8.78 9.21
N GLU A 60 1.90 -8.79 9.69
CA GLU A 60 2.22 -8.32 11.05
C GLU A 60 1.95 -6.82 11.22
N VAL A 61 2.29 -6.00 10.22
CA VAL A 61 1.92 -4.57 10.19
C VAL A 61 0.41 -4.39 10.24
N LYS A 62 -0.35 -5.19 9.47
CA LYS A 62 -1.82 -5.17 9.49
C LYS A 62 -2.40 -5.44 10.88
N LYS A 63 -1.83 -6.41 11.62
CA LYS A 63 -2.26 -6.69 13.01
C LYS A 63 -2.08 -5.46 13.89
N GLY A 64 -0.90 -4.85 13.89
CA GLY A 64 -0.62 -3.66 14.70
C GLY A 64 -1.52 -2.46 14.35
N ILE A 65 -1.80 -2.24 13.06
CA ILE A 65 -2.74 -1.21 12.62
C ILE A 65 -4.15 -1.47 13.16
N ASN A 66 -4.65 -2.70 13.01
CA ASN A 66 -5.99 -3.07 13.50
C ASN A 66 -6.10 -2.94 15.03
N GLU A 67 -5.06 -3.33 15.77
CA GLU A 67 -4.98 -3.19 17.24
C GLU A 67 -5.00 -1.72 17.69
N SER A 68 -4.50 -0.80 16.86
CA SER A 68 -4.53 0.65 17.15
C SER A 68 -5.90 1.32 16.89
N GLY A 69 -6.90 0.57 16.41
CA GLY A 69 -8.23 1.09 16.12
C GLY A 69 -8.40 1.69 14.72
N ALA A 70 -7.44 1.45 13.82
CA ALA A 70 -7.55 1.73 12.39
C ALA A 70 -7.87 0.45 11.60
N VAL A 71 -8.06 0.54 10.28
CA VAL A 71 -8.27 -0.62 9.40
C VAL A 71 -7.11 -0.75 8.43
N GLY A 72 -6.34 -1.83 8.54
CA GLY A 72 -5.23 -2.14 7.64
C GLY A 72 -5.66 -2.91 6.40
N LEU A 73 -5.39 -2.37 5.21
CA LEU A 73 -5.67 -2.99 3.91
C LEU A 73 -4.37 -3.21 3.14
N VAL A 74 -3.96 -4.48 3.04
CA VAL A 74 -2.73 -4.88 2.36
C VAL A 74 -2.95 -4.91 0.85
N PHE A 75 -2.01 -4.32 0.12
CA PHE A 75 -1.88 -4.44 -1.33
C PHE A 75 -0.41 -4.65 -1.71
N ASN A 76 -0.19 -5.05 -2.96
CA ASN A 76 1.15 -5.34 -3.46
C ASN A 76 1.50 -4.48 -4.66
N THR A 77 2.79 -4.20 -4.81
CA THR A 77 3.37 -3.67 -6.04
C THR A 77 4.58 -4.50 -6.45
N ILE A 78 5.11 -4.21 -7.64
CA ILE A 78 6.18 -4.97 -8.29
C ILE A 78 7.53 -4.76 -7.60
N GLY A 79 8.50 -5.57 -8.01
CA GLY A 79 9.91 -5.37 -7.70
C GLY A 79 10.78 -6.18 -8.66
N VAL A 80 12.07 -5.86 -8.71
CA VAL A 80 13.07 -6.58 -9.49
C VAL A 80 14.32 -6.79 -8.65
N SER A 81 15.09 -7.84 -8.95
CA SER A 81 16.35 -8.14 -8.28
C SER A 81 17.52 -7.65 -9.13
N ASP A 82 18.23 -6.64 -8.64
CA ASP A 82 19.46 -6.18 -9.28
C ASP A 82 20.52 -7.29 -9.29
N GLY A 83 20.58 -8.10 -8.23
CA GLY A 83 21.50 -9.24 -8.14
C GLY A 83 21.29 -10.29 -9.24
N ILE A 84 20.03 -10.55 -9.62
CA ILE A 84 19.71 -11.49 -10.71
C ILE A 84 19.89 -10.85 -12.08
N SER A 85 19.50 -9.57 -12.23
CA SER A 85 19.48 -8.90 -13.53
C SER A 85 20.84 -8.35 -13.98
N MET A 86 21.82 -8.25 -13.07
CA MET A 86 23.15 -7.69 -13.34
C MET A 86 23.85 -8.39 -14.50
N GLY A 87 24.42 -7.60 -15.41
CA GLY A 87 25.13 -8.11 -16.59
C GLY A 87 24.24 -8.60 -17.74
N THR A 88 22.91 -8.46 -17.63
CA THR A 88 21.95 -8.86 -18.67
C THR A 88 21.15 -7.68 -19.20
N TYR A 89 20.37 -7.90 -20.27
CA TYR A 89 19.38 -6.91 -20.74
C TYR A 89 18.33 -6.55 -19.68
N GLY A 90 18.10 -7.40 -18.68
CA GLY A 90 17.17 -7.14 -17.59
C GLY A 90 17.54 -5.93 -16.74
N MET A 91 18.82 -5.58 -16.63
CA MET A 91 19.27 -4.42 -15.83
C MET A 91 18.71 -3.09 -16.36
N ARG A 92 18.27 -3.03 -17.63
CA ARG A 92 17.57 -1.87 -18.22
C ARG A 92 16.23 -1.57 -17.55
N TYR A 93 15.67 -2.52 -16.81
CA TYR A 93 14.38 -2.42 -16.12
C TYR A 93 14.53 -2.19 -14.61
N SER A 94 15.76 -2.17 -14.07
CA SER A 94 16.02 -1.90 -12.65
C SER A 94 15.58 -0.49 -12.25
N LEU A 95 16.26 0.55 -12.76
CA LEU A 95 15.96 1.92 -12.36
C LEU A 95 14.51 2.36 -12.64
N PRO A 96 13.90 2.05 -13.81
CA PRO A 96 12.50 2.37 -14.07
C PRO A 96 11.51 1.72 -13.10
N SER A 97 11.86 0.59 -12.46
CA SER A 97 10.98 -0.05 -11.47
C SER A 97 10.70 0.86 -10.26
N ARG A 98 11.64 1.76 -9.89
CA ARG A 98 11.44 2.74 -8.82
C ARG A 98 10.21 3.61 -9.09
N ASP A 99 10.14 4.17 -10.29
CA ASP A 99 9.05 5.09 -10.67
C ASP A 99 7.72 4.33 -10.78
N LEU A 100 7.74 3.11 -11.32
CA LEU A 100 6.57 2.24 -11.36
C LEU A 100 6.04 1.88 -9.96
N ILE A 101 6.93 1.63 -8.99
CA ILE A 101 6.56 1.37 -7.59
C ILE A 101 5.91 2.61 -6.99
N ALA A 102 6.50 3.79 -7.21
CA ALA A 102 5.96 5.05 -6.72
C ALA A 102 4.55 5.32 -7.30
N ASP A 103 4.42 5.22 -8.63
CA ASP A 103 3.17 5.45 -9.36
C ASP A 103 2.10 4.43 -8.94
N SER A 104 2.48 3.17 -8.74
CA SER A 104 1.57 2.10 -8.31
C SER A 104 1.01 2.34 -6.91
N MET A 105 1.86 2.69 -5.93
CA MET A 105 1.41 2.97 -4.56
C MET A 105 0.56 4.24 -4.50
N GLU A 106 0.98 5.30 -5.20
CA GLU A 106 0.22 6.54 -5.34
C GLU A 106 -1.17 6.27 -5.93
N THR A 107 -1.25 5.49 -7.00
CA THR A 107 -2.51 5.12 -7.67
C THR A 107 -3.47 4.42 -6.71
N VAL A 108 -3.01 3.41 -5.99
CA VAL A 108 -3.87 2.65 -5.06
C VAL A 108 -4.39 3.55 -3.95
N VAL A 109 -3.50 4.31 -3.29
CA VAL A 109 -3.87 5.14 -2.13
C VAL A 109 -4.81 6.28 -2.53
N GLN A 110 -4.60 6.89 -3.70
CA GLN A 110 -5.51 7.92 -4.22
C GLN A 110 -6.87 7.32 -4.61
N ALA A 111 -6.88 6.27 -5.43
CA ALA A 111 -8.12 5.68 -5.93
C ALA A 111 -9.01 5.10 -4.81
N MET A 112 -8.37 4.47 -3.82
CA MET A 112 -9.09 3.82 -2.71
C MET A 112 -9.37 4.77 -1.54
N ASN A 113 -8.99 6.06 -1.64
CA ASN A 113 -9.18 7.07 -0.60
C ASN A 113 -8.59 6.67 0.77
N TYR A 114 -7.44 5.98 0.82
CA TYR A 114 -6.83 5.61 2.10
C TYR A 114 -6.27 6.82 2.85
N ASP A 115 -6.41 6.86 4.17
CA ASP A 115 -5.99 7.98 4.99
C ASP A 115 -4.49 8.05 5.25
N GLY A 116 -3.80 6.93 5.11
CA GLY A 116 -2.34 6.81 5.25
C GLY A 116 -1.77 5.62 4.47
N LEU A 117 -0.45 5.54 4.44
CA LEU A 117 0.29 4.50 3.73
C LEU A 117 1.46 4.01 4.57
N VAL A 118 1.53 2.71 4.84
CA VAL A 118 2.76 2.05 5.32
C VAL A 118 3.39 1.31 4.15
N THR A 119 4.67 1.52 3.88
CA THR A 119 5.39 0.79 2.83
C THR A 119 6.23 -0.33 3.44
N VAL A 120 6.13 -1.53 2.87
CA VAL A 120 6.90 -2.71 3.29
C VAL A 120 7.85 -3.06 2.13
N VAL A 121 9.06 -2.52 2.22
CA VAL A 121 10.06 -2.48 1.14
C VAL A 121 11.34 -3.20 1.55
N GLY A 122 12.07 -3.74 0.56
CA GLY A 122 13.30 -4.51 0.79
C GLY A 122 14.45 -4.12 -0.13
N CYS A 123 14.36 -4.48 -1.42
CA CYS A 123 15.47 -4.30 -2.37
C CYS A 123 15.66 -2.84 -2.82
N ASP A 124 16.90 -2.47 -3.15
CA ASP A 124 17.38 -1.18 -3.69
C ASP A 124 16.28 -0.20 -4.16
N LYS A 125 15.67 -0.44 -5.33
CA LYS A 125 14.73 0.50 -5.98
C LYS A 125 13.35 0.59 -5.29
N ASN A 126 13.03 -0.38 -4.46
CA ASN A 126 11.76 -0.45 -3.72
C ASN A 126 11.69 0.65 -2.67
N MET A 127 12.79 0.88 -1.95
CA MET A 127 12.87 1.88 -0.87
C MET A 127 12.62 3.31 -1.37
N PRO A 128 13.35 3.85 -2.37
CA PRO A 128 13.07 5.17 -2.90
C PRO A 128 11.72 5.24 -3.61
N GLY A 129 11.25 4.16 -4.25
CA GLY A 129 9.90 4.12 -4.85
C GLY A 129 8.79 4.32 -3.80
N GLY A 130 8.89 3.60 -2.67
CA GLY A 130 7.96 3.77 -1.55
C GLY A 130 8.01 5.17 -0.94
N LEU A 131 9.22 5.70 -0.70
CA LEU A 131 9.38 7.06 -0.15
C LEU A 131 8.85 8.13 -1.11
N MET A 132 9.06 7.98 -2.42
CA MET A 132 8.50 8.89 -3.43
C MET A 132 6.97 8.90 -3.38
N ALA A 133 6.32 7.74 -3.27
CA ALA A 133 4.86 7.66 -3.13
C ALA A 133 4.38 8.41 -1.88
N MET A 134 5.03 8.19 -0.73
CA MET A 134 4.70 8.88 0.54
C MET A 134 4.78 10.41 0.39
N ILE A 135 5.86 10.92 -0.20
CA ILE A 135 6.08 12.35 -0.42
C ILE A 135 5.03 12.94 -1.37
N ARG A 136 4.71 12.25 -2.47
CA ARG A 136 3.71 12.71 -3.45
C ARG A 136 2.30 12.76 -2.86
N LEU A 137 1.95 11.74 -2.05
CA LEU A 137 0.65 11.65 -1.41
C LEU A 137 0.45 12.72 -0.33
N ASN A 138 1.53 13.09 0.37
CA ASN A 138 1.50 14.00 1.51
C ASN A 138 0.44 13.60 2.55
N ARG A 139 0.39 12.29 2.86
CA ARG A 139 -0.45 11.66 3.88
C ARG A 139 0.44 11.06 4.97
N PRO A 140 -0.07 10.85 6.21
CA PRO A 140 0.68 10.13 7.24
C PRO A 140 1.22 8.79 6.70
N SER A 141 2.53 8.58 6.88
CA SER A 141 3.28 7.47 6.29
C SER A 141 4.45 7.01 7.17
#